data_AF-A0A2W2ERM9-F1
#
_entry.id   AF-A0A2W2ERM9-F1
#
_cell.length_a   1.000
_cell.length_b   1.000
_cell.length_c   1.000
_cell.angle_alpha   90.00
_cell.angle_beta   90.00
_cell.angle_gamma   90.00
#
_symmetry.space_group_name_H-M   'P 1'
#
loop_
_entity.id
_entity.type
_entity.pdbx_description
1 polymer ?
#
loop_
_entity_poly.entity_id
_entity_poly.type
_entity_poly.pdbx_seq_one_letter_code
_entity_poly.pdbx_strand_id
1 'polypeptide(L)'
;MSDYGESRAFSDWVDVVVLCDENGRTVPVTGTLSVDLADEEIPQHELLSELLDSTVRLTTAEGVLSVVLDTLRAIPVPAAFAASPWLNDSRPIVVRDGVGCVGGLSVRYSETVGLRITGPDADLDYDDQNG
;
A
#
# COMPACT_ATOMS: atom_id res chain seq x y z
N MET A 1 -1.34 12.63 39.42
CA MET A 1 -2.13 11.64 38.66
C MET A 1 -1.79 11.85 37.20
N SER A 2 -0.81 11.08 36.73
CA SER A 2 -0.27 11.17 35.39
C SER A 2 -0.65 9.90 34.67
N ASP A 3 -1.86 9.89 34.12
CA ASP A 3 -2.38 8.86 33.22
C ASP A 3 -2.88 9.57 31.96
N TYR A 4 -1.99 10.30 31.30
CA TYR A 4 -2.13 10.54 29.88
C TYR A 4 -1.45 9.37 29.21
N GLY A 5 -2.18 8.24 29.12
CA GLY A 5 -1.82 7.19 28.20
C GLY A 5 -1.63 7.85 26.84
N GLU A 6 -0.41 7.78 26.31
CA GLU A 6 -0.12 8.03 24.91
C GLU A 6 -0.99 7.08 24.10
N SER A 7 -2.24 7.47 23.86
CA SER A 7 -2.93 7.08 22.65
C SER A 7 -2.09 7.71 21.56
N ARG A 8 -1.05 6.98 21.11
CA ARG A 8 -0.59 7.08 19.73
C ARG A 8 -1.87 6.92 18.94
N ALA A 9 -2.47 8.04 18.56
CA ALA A 9 -3.47 8.07 17.53
C ALA A 9 -2.71 7.55 16.31
N PHE A 10 -2.70 6.23 16.14
CA PHE A 10 -2.38 5.65 14.86
C PHE A 10 -3.36 6.35 13.93
N SER A 11 -2.83 7.11 12.97
CA SER A 11 -3.63 7.65 11.89
C SER A 11 -4.57 6.54 11.44
N ASP A 12 -5.86 6.79 11.26
CA ASP A 12 -6.83 5.78 10.84
C ASP A 12 -6.67 5.37 9.37
N TRP A 13 -5.55 5.79 8.77
CA TRP A 13 -5.22 5.62 7.37
C TRP A 13 -3.77 5.17 7.13
N VAL A 14 -3.51 4.70 5.92
CA VAL A 14 -2.18 4.41 5.35
C VAL A 14 -2.20 4.83 3.88
N ASP A 15 -1.18 5.56 3.45
CA ASP A 15 -0.97 5.84 2.02
C ASP A 15 -0.12 4.72 1.43
N VAL A 16 -0.57 4.16 0.30
CA VAL A 16 0.13 3.11 -0.43
C VAL A 16 0.33 3.53 -1.87
N VAL A 17 1.53 3.31 -2.41
CA VAL A 17 1.81 3.53 -3.83
C VAL A 17 1.67 2.20 -4.54
N VAL A 18 0.73 2.13 -5.49
CA VAL A 18 0.52 0.91 -6.28
C VAL A 18 1.47 0.91 -7.47
N LEU A 19 2.21 -0.18 -7.60
CA LEU A 19 3.25 -0.37 -8.60
C LEU A 19 3.01 -1.70 -9.33
N CYS A 20 3.31 -1.74 -10.62
CA CYS A 20 3.37 -2.97 -11.42
C CYS A 20 4.82 -3.42 -11.59
N ASP A 21 5.05 -4.74 -11.50
CA ASP A 21 6.26 -5.36 -12.03
C ASP A 21 6.04 -5.69 -13.51
N GLU A 22 6.67 -4.91 -14.38
CA GLU A 22 6.67 -5.09 -15.82
C GLU A 22 8.06 -5.54 -16.29
N ASN A 23 8.21 -6.83 -16.61
CA ASN A 23 9.47 -7.41 -17.08
C ASN A 23 10.66 -7.15 -16.12
N GLY A 24 10.41 -7.21 -14.80
CA GLY A 24 11.42 -6.94 -13.77
C GLY A 24 11.70 -5.45 -13.54
N ARG A 25 10.87 -4.55 -14.07
CA ARG A 25 10.88 -3.13 -13.75
C ARG A 25 9.66 -2.78 -12.93
N THR A 26 9.87 -2.07 -11.84
CA THR A 26 8.78 -1.54 -11.02
C THR A 26 8.32 -0.22 -11.63
N VAL A 27 7.06 -0.12 -12.06
CA VAL A 27 6.46 1.09 -12.64
C VAL A 27 5.21 1.50 -11.87
N PRO A 28 4.89 2.79 -11.71
CA PRO A 28 3.61 3.23 -11.17
C PRO A 28 2.45 2.74 -12.04
N VAL A 29 1.33 2.32 -11.45
CA VAL A 29 0.17 1.80 -12.20
C VAL A 29 -0.50 2.83 -13.11
N THR A 30 -0.33 4.12 -12.81
CA THR A 30 -0.81 5.24 -13.65
C THR A 30 0.27 5.80 -14.57
N GLY A 31 1.48 5.23 -14.55
CA GLY A 31 2.68 5.80 -15.12
C GLY A 31 3.41 4.86 -16.08
N THR A 32 4.58 5.31 -16.52
CA THR A 32 5.47 4.57 -17.44
C THR A 32 6.92 4.60 -17.02
N LEU A 33 7.30 5.47 -16.08
CA LEU A 33 8.66 5.64 -15.62
C LEU A 33 8.96 4.57 -14.56
N SER A 34 10.03 3.82 -14.79
CA SER A 34 10.48 2.82 -13.82
C SER A 34 11.08 3.50 -12.60
N VAL A 35 10.72 3.00 -11.41
CA VAL A 35 11.30 3.39 -10.13
C VAL A 35 12.21 2.28 -9.61
N ASP A 36 13.40 2.65 -9.17
CA ASP A 36 14.22 1.80 -8.32
C ASP A 36 13.92 2.14 -6.86
N LEU A 37 13.28 1.21 -6.15
CA LEU A 37 12.86 1.41 -4.75
C LEU A 37 14.06 1.46 -3.78
N ALA A 38 15.22 0.95 -4.18
CA ALA A 38 16.44 0.95 -3.38
C ALA A 38 17.28 2.22 -3.58
N ASP A 39 16.95 3.04 -4.58
CA ASP A 39 17.65 4.29 -4.85
C ASP A 39 17.36 5.32 -3.74
N GLU A 40 18.39 5.97 -3.21
CA GLU A 40 18.28 7.01 -2.19
C GLU A 40 18.10 8.39 -2.81
N GLU A 41 18.21 8.51 -4.13
CA GLU A 41 17.94 9.77 -4.83
C GLU A 41 16.46 10.13 -4.80
N ILE A 42 16.18 11.43 -4.68
CA ILE A 42 14.82 11.95 -4.75
C ILE A 42 14.27 11.68 -6.16
N PRO A 43 13.09 11.04 -6.30
CA PRO A 43 12.45 10.85 -7.59
C PRO A 43 12.32 12.17 -8.34
N GLN A 44 12.71 12.16 -9.62
CA GLN A 44 12.57 13.34 -10.48
C GLN A 44 11.08 13.73 -10.62
N HIS A 45 10.82 15.01 -10.94
CA HIS A 45 9.47 15.57 -10.94
C HIS A 45 8.43 14.76 -11.72
N GLU A 46 8.80 14.23 -12.88
CA GLU A 46 7.90 13.42 -13.73
C GLU A 46 7.56 12.09 -13.04
N LEU A 47 8.57 11.37 -12.55
CA LEU A 47 8.38 10.12 -11.82
C LEU A 47 7.62 10.34 -10.50
N LEU A 48 7.94 11.40 -9.77
CA LEU A 48 7.25 11.76 -8.53
C LEU A 48 5.76 11.98 -8.80
N SER A 49 5.42 12.65 -9.90
CA SER A 49 4.02 12.89 -10.29
C SER A 49 3.30 11.57 -10.57
N GLU A 50 3.92 10.65 -11.32
CA GLU A 50 3.35 9.31 -11.57
C GLU A 50 3.17 8.49 -10.27
N LEU A 51 4.13 8.57 -9.34
CA LEU A 51 4.04 7.91 -8.03
C LEU A 51 2.89 8.48 -7.18
N LEU A 52 2.72 9.80 -7.18
CA LEU A 52 1.63 10.45 -6.45
C LEU A 52 0.26 10.11 -7.05
N ASP A 53 0.15 10.07 -8.38
CA ASP A 53 -1.09 9.66 -9.06
C ASP A 53 -1.41 8.17 -8.83
N SER A 54 -0.39 7.35 -8.58
CA SER A 54 -0.52 5.94 -8.18
C SER A 54 -0.69 5.73 -6.68
N THR A 55 -0.82 6.81 -5.89
CA THR A 55 -1.02 6.73 -4.44
C THR A 55 -2.50 6.56 -4.09
N VAL A 56 -2.79 5.55 -3.28
CA VAL A 56 -4.11 5.26 -2.73
C VAL A 56 -4.07 5.42 -1.22
N ARG A 57 -5.00 6.20 -0.67
CA ARG A 57 -5.23 6.27 0.77
C ARG A 57 -6.20 5.18 1.18
N LEU A 58 -5.81 4.37 2.16
CA LEU A 58 -6.64 3.32 2.73
C LEU A 58 -7.06 3.71 4.13
N THR A 59 -8.35 3.65 4.44
CA THR A 59 -8.87 4.05 5.76
C THR A 59 -9.83 3.02 6.34
N THR A 60 -9.96 2.98 7.67
CA THR A 60 -11.01 2.15 8.30
C THR A 60 -12.42 2.63 7.96
N ALA A 61 -12.58 3.92 7.66
CA ALA A 61 -13.86 4.49 7.25
C ALA A 61 -14.36 3.93 5.90
N GLU A 62 -13.46 3.47 5.05
CA GLU A 62 -13.75 2.82 3.77
C GLU A 62 -13.89 1.28 3.89
N GLY A 63 -13.98 0.77 5.12
CA GLY A 63 -14.18 -0.65 5.39
C GLY A 63 -12.90 -1.47 5.37
N VAL A 64 -11.72 -0.84 5.34
CA VAL A 64 -10.44 -1.54 5.50
C VAL A 64 -10.28 -1.96 6.96
N LEU A 65 -10.04 -3.25 7.20
CA LEU A 65 -9.86 -3.76 8.56
C LEU A 65 -8.59 -3.16 9.20
N SER A 66 -8.64 -2.84 10.49
CA SER A 66 -7.49 -2.27 11.21
C SER A 66 -6.24 -3.16 11.13
N VAL A 67 -6.41 -4.49 11.18
CA VAL A 67 -5.31 -5.46 11.01
C VAL A 67 -4.63 -5.34 9.65
N VAL A 68 -5.38 -5.01 8.59
CA VAL A 68 -4.83 -4.78 7.25
C VAL A 68 -3.98 -3.50 7.26
N LEU A 69 -4.50 -2.41 7.83
CA LEU A 69 -3.75 -1.16 7.95
C LEU A 69 -2.46 -1.33 8.77
N ASP A 70 -2.53 -2.06 9.90
CA ASP A 70 -1.35 -2.32 10.74
C ASP A 70 -0.31 -3.18 10.01
N THR A 71 -0.77 -4.18 9.24
CA THR A 71 0.10 -4.99 8.39
C THR A 71 0.80 -4.14 7.32
N LEU A 72 0.06 -3.23 6.68
CA LEU A 72 0.64 -2.32 5.70
C LEU A 72 1.64 -1.35 6.33
N ARG A 73 1.34 -0.78 7.51
CA ARG A 73 2.27 0.11 8.23
C ARG A 73 3.60 -0.56 8.58
N ALA A 74 3.56 -1.86 8.85
CA ALA A 74 4.75 -2.65 9.18
C ALA A 74 5.68 -2.86 7.97
N ILE A 75 5.20 -2.62 6.74
CA ILE A 75 6.05 -2.63 5.54
C ILE A 75 7.08 -1.51 5.67
N PRO A 76 8.37 -1.75 5.36
CA PRO A 76 9.36 -0.68 5.32
C PRO A 76 9.05 0.34 4.23
N VAL A 77 9.30 1.63 4.52
CA VAL A 77 9.33 2.66 3.47
C VAL A 77 10.62 2.48 2.66
N PRO A 78 10.55 2.34 1.33
CA PRO A 78 11.73 2.25 0.47
C PRO A 78 12.56 3.53 0.48
N ALA A 79 13.85 3.40 0.13
CA ALA A 79 14.79 4.52 0.08
C ALA A 79 14.27 5.66 -0.82
N ALA A 80 13.76 5.32 -2.00
CA ALA A 80 13.27 6.30 -2.97
C ALA A 80 12.07 7.11 -2.43
N PHE A 81 11.26 6.50 -1.58
CA PHE A 81 10.11 7.15 -0.97
C PHE A 81 10.54 7.98 0.22
N ALA A 82 11.42 7.44 1.07
CA ALA A 82 11.97 8.12 2.23
C ALA A 82 12.74 9.40 1.87
N ALA A 83 13.39 9.44 0.69
CA ALA A 83 14.06 10.61 0.16
C ALA A 83 13.09 11.76 -0.20
N SER A 84 11.83 11.46 -0.47
CA SER A 84 10.81 12.42 -0.90
C SER A 84 9.88 12.85 0.24
N PRO A 85 9.77 14.15 0.55
CA PRO A 85 8.84 14.66 1.57
C PRO A 85 7.37 14.33 1.31
N TRP A 86 7.00 13.97 0.08
CA TRP A 86 5.62 13.63 -0.30
C TRP A 86 5.30 12.13 -0.16
N LEU A 87 6.32 11.27 -0.13
CA LEU A 87 6.17 9.81 -0.11
C LEU A 87 6.80 9.15 1.13
N ASN A 88 7.46 9.91 2.00
CA ASN A 88 8.24 9.40 3.14
C ASN A 88 7.44 8.57 4.16
N ASP A 89 6.10 8.64 4.14
CA ASP A 89 5.21 7.81 4.95
C ASP A 89 4.41 6.78 4.13
N SER A 90 4.63 6.70 2.81
CA SER A 90 3.90 5.80 1.91
C SER A 90 4.52 4.42 1.83
N ARG A 91 3.70 3.39 1.59
CA ARG A 91 4.14 1.98 1.46
C ARG A 91 4.01 1.47 0.03
N PRO A 92 5.00 0.77 -0.52
CA PRO A 92 4.89 0.20 -1.86
C PRO A 92 3.98 -1.03 -1.83
N ILE A 93 3.10 -1.14 -2.83
CA ILE A 93 2.40 -2.37 -3.16
C ILE A 93 2.77 -2.72 -4.59
N VAL A 94 3.52 -3.79 -4.77
CA VAL A 94 3.91 -4.27 -6.10
C VAL A 94 2.99 -5.42 -6.51
N VAL A 95 2.36 -5.28 -7.67
CA VAL A 95 1.57 -6.33 -8.32
C VAL A 95 2.26 -6.80 -9.59
N ARG A 96 2.14 -8.09 -9.91
CA ARG A 96 2.55 -8.69 -11.18
C ARG A 96 1.30 -9.30 -11.82
N ASP A 97 1.05 -8.99 -13.09
CA ASP A 97 -0.17 -9.41 -13.79
C ASP A 97 -1.47 -9.04 -13.03
N GLY A 98 -1.46 -7.87 -12.37
CA GLY A 98 -2.58 -7.36 -11.59
C GLY A 98 -2.80 -8.03 -10.23
N VAL A 99 -1.93 -8.95 -9.80
CA VAL A 99 -2.03 -9.63 -8.50
C VAL A 99 -0.72 -9.56 -7.73
N GLY A 100 -0.77 -9.65 -6.40
CA GLY A 100 0.43 -9.64 -5.57
C GLY A 100 0.16 -10.11 -4.15
N CYS A 101 1.22 -10.16 -3.36
CA CYS A 101 1.15 -10.42 -1.93
C CYS A 101 2.04 -9.44 -1.17
N VAL A 102 1.53 -8.89 -0.07
CA VAL A 102 2.27 -7.94 0.76
C VAL A 102 1.98 -8.19 2.24
N GLY A 103 3.01 -8.49 3.04
CA GLY A 103 2.83 -8.79 4.47
C GLY A 103 1.85 -9.94 4.75
N GLY A 104 1.69 -10.90 3.84
CA GLY A 104 0.69 -11.98 3.95
C GLY A 104 -0.73 -11.59 3.49
N LEU A 105 -0.95 -10.35 3.07
CA LEU A 105 -2.19 -9.89 2.44
C LEU A 105 -2.19 -10.24 0.96
N SER A 106 -3.34 -10.67 0.43
CA SER A 106 -3.53 -10.79 -1.02
C SER A 106 -3.94 -9.44 -1.57
N VAL A 107 -3.26 -8.98 -2.63
CA VAL A 107 -3.57 -7.73 -3.31
C VAL A 107 -3.91 -7.98 -4.77
N ARG A 108 -4.87 -7.22 -5.28
CA ARG A 108 -5.23 -7.20 -6.69
C ARG A 108 -5.41 -5.76 -7.14
N TYR A 109 -4.89 -5.44 -8.30
CA TYR A 109 -5.13 -4.16 -8.96
C TYR A 109 -5.73 -4.39 -10.34
N SER A 110 -6.67 -3.52 -10.72
CA SER A 110 -7.19 -3.44 -12.08
C SER A 110 -7.62 -2.01 -12.36
N GLU A 111 -7.54 -1.56 -13.60
CA GLU A 111 -7.97 -0.21 -13.99
C GLU A 111 -9.47 0.04 -13.75
N THR A 112 -10.29 -1.02 -13.78
CA THR A 112 -11.75 -0.89 -13.66
C THR A 112 -12.24 -0.83 -12.21
N VAL A 113 -11.58 -1.54 -11.29
CA VAL A 113 -12.00 -1.65 -9.88
C VAL A 113 -11.05 -0.93 -8.94
N GLY A 114 -9.84 -0.60 -9.39
CA GLY A 114 -8.77 -0.07 -8.56
C GLY A 114 -8.08 -1.14 -7.71
N LEU A 115 -7.58 -0.72 -6.56
CA LEU A 115 -6.87 -1.58 -5.61
C LEU A 115 -7.85 -2.34 -4.72
N ARG A 116 -7.67 -3.66 -4.61
CA ARG A 116 -8.37 -4.54 -3.67
C ARG A 116 -7.36 -5.26 -2.80
N ILE A 117 -7.60 -5.24 -1.50
CA ILE A 117 -6.78 -5.94 -0.51
C ILE A 117 -7.66 -6.91 0.26
N THR A 118 -7.15 -8.12 0.48
CA THR A 118 -7.86 -9.17 1.20
C THR A 118 -6.93 -9.72 2.28
N GLY A 119 -7.45 -9.77 3.51
CA GLY A 119 -6.72 -10.27 4.68
C GLY A 119 -6.46 -11.78 4.60
N PRO A 120 -5.55 -12.30 5.44
CA PRO A 120 -5.21 -13.72 5.46
C PRO A 120 -6.37 -14.65 5.89
N ASP A 121 -7.43 -14.10 6.49
CA ASP A 121 -8.58 -14.87 7.02
C ASP A 121 -9.82 -14.88 6.09
N ALA A 122 -9.70 -14.45 4.84
CA ALA A 122 -10.84 -14.49 3.91
C ALA A 122 -11.26 -15.90 3.46
N ASP A 123 -10.49 -16.94 3.84
CA ASP A 123 -10.83 -18.35 3.65
C ASP A 123 -11.61 -18.96 4.83
N LEU A 124 -12.00 -18.16 5.84
CA LEU A 124 -13.05 -18.60 6.78
C LEU A 124 -14.41 -18.38 6.12
N ASP A 125 -14.72 -19.28 5.21
CA ASP A 125 -16.04 -19.51 4.66
C ASP A 125 -17.08 -19.43 5.78
N TYR A 126 -18.00 -18.47 5.66
CA TYR A 126 -19.28 -18.48 6.34
C TYR A 126 -20.14 -19.61 5.76
N ASP A 127 -19.76 -20.86 5.99
CA ASP A 127 -20.51 -22.04 5.51
C ASP A 127 -21.05 -22.89 6.67
N ASP A 128 -21.47 -22.23 7.76
CA ASP A 128 -22.12 -22.91 8.89
C ASP A 128 -23.26 -22.09 9.53
N GLN A 129 -24.18 -21.59 8.70
CA GLN A 129 -25.51 -21.19 9.16
C GLN A 129 -26.62 -21.77 8.29
N ASN A 130 -26.72 -23.10 8.24
CA ASN A 130 -27.98 -23.76 7.94
C ASN A 130 -28.04 -25.15 8.60
N GLY A 131 -28.53 -25.19 9.84
CA GLY A 131 -28.88 -26.40 10.58
C GLY A 131 -30.11 -26.16 11.43
#